data_AF-A0AA41U5Z9-F1
#
_entry.id   AF-A0AA41U5Z9-F1
#
_cell.length_a   1.000
_cell.length_b   1.000
_cell.length_c   1.000
_cell.angle_alpha   90.00
_cell.angle_beta   90.00
_cell.angle_gamma   90.00
#
_symmetry.space_group_name_H-M   'P 1'
#
loop_
_entity.id
_entity.type
_entity.pdbx_description
1 polymer ?
#
loop_
_entity_poly.entity_id
_entity_poly.type
_entity_poly.pdbx_seq_one_letter_code
_entity_poly.pdbx_strand_id
1 'polypeptide(L)'
;MTFADKAAGESVLAASGLDWTLAYPVLLKNGSGTGARAIDLTDLERLPGVPMVSRADVATFLLDSAVAGSWVGRTAVLTSGR
;
A
#
# COMPACT_ATOMS: atom_id res chain seq x y z
N MET A 1 10.71 -0.50 -15.93
CA MET A 1 10.06 -1.43 -14.99
C MET A 1 8.60 -1.47 -15.36
N THR A 2 8.16 -2.58 -15.95
CA THR A 2 6.80 -2.71 -16.47
C THR A 2 5.90 -3.20 -15.34
N PHE A 3 4.58 -2.94 -15.40
CA PHE A 3 3.62 -3.50 -14.45
C PHE A 3 3.69 -5.04 -14.36
N ALA A 4 4.16 -5.70 -15.43
CA ALA A 4 4.43 -7.13 -15.47
C ALA A 4 5.52 -7.57 -14.46
N ASP A 5 6.63 -6.82 -14.35
CA ASP A 5 7.71 -7.16 -13.40
C ASP A 5 7.22 -7.05 -11.96
N LYS A 6 6.42 -6.01 -11.68
CA LYS A 6 5.78 -5.81 -10.38
C LYS A 6 4.86 -6.99 -10.02
N ALA A 7 3.96 -7.37 -10.93
CA ALA A 7 3.03 -8.47 -10.71
C ALA A 7 3.74 -9.82 -10.53
N ALA A 8 4.84 -10.05 -11.25
CA ALA A 8 5.66 -11.25 -11.08
C ALA A 8 6.30 -11.31 -9.68
N GLY A 9 6.87 -10.20 -9.21
CA GLY A 9 7.44 -10.12 -7.86
C GLY A 9 6.40 -10.32 -6.76
N GLU A 10 5.21 -9.75 -6.92
CA GLU A 10 4.10 -9.91 -5.98
C GLU A 10 3.62 -11.36 -5.90
N SER A 11 3.57 -12.06 -7.04
CA SER A 11 3.19 -13.47 -7.09
C SER A 11 4.20 -14.35 -6.33
N VAL A 12 5.49 -14.08 -6.49
CA VAL A 12 6.55 -14.78 -5.76
C VAL A 12 6.47 -14.50 -4.26
N LEU A 13 6.26 -13.24 -3.87
CA LEU A 13 6.11 -12.85 -2.47
C LEU A 13 4.91 -13.53 -1.83
N ALA A 14 3.75 -13.53 -2.50
CA ALA A 14 2.53 -14.13 -1.99
C ALA A 14 2.65 -15.66 -1.79
N ALA A 15 3.46 -16.32 -2.62
CA ALA A 15 3.71 -17.76 -2.54
C ALA A 15 4.83 -18.16 -1.56
N SER A 16 5.54 -17.20 -0.97
CA SER A 16 6.78 -17.45 -0.22
C SER A 16 6.60 -18.10 1.16
N GLY A 17 5.37 -18.15 1.69
CA GLY A 17 5.11 -18.58 3.07
C GLY A 17 5.56 -17.58 4.14
N LEU A 18 6.02 -16.38 3.75
CA LEU A 18 6.34 -15.28 4.66
C LEU A 18 5.07 -14.54 5.08
N ASP A 19 5.14 -13.87 6.23
CA ASP A 19 4.18 -12.86 6.62
C ASP A 19 4.42 -11.60 5.79
N TRP A 20 3.72 -11.49 4.66
CA TRP A 20 3.89 -10.38 3.71
C TRP A 20 2.76 -9.35 3.83
N THR A 21 3.08 -8.10 3.53
CA THR A 21 2.12 -7.01 3.33
C THR A 21 2.46 -6.30 2.02
N LEU A 22 1.47 -6.07 1.16
CA LEU A 22 1.66 -5.27 -0.06
C LEU A 22 1.02 -3.89 0.12
N ALA A 23 1.78 -2.82 -0.15
CA ALA A 23 1.28 -1.45 -0.16
C ALA A 23 1.16 -0.94 -1.60
N TYR A 24 -0.05 -0.56 -2.01
CA TYR A 24 -0.36 0.03 -3.31
C TYR A 24 -0.70 1.51 -3.12
N PRO A 25 0.30 2.38 -3.04
CA PRO A 25 0.03 3.81 -2.97
C PRO A 25 -0.55 4.31 -4.29
N VAL A 26 -1.47 5.26 -4.17
CA VAL A 26 -1.86 6.16 -5.28
C VAL A 26 -0.68 7.07 -5.66
N LEU A 27 -0.92 8.15 -6.43
CA LEU A 27 0.15 9.03 -6.86
C LEU A 27 0.96 9.58 -5.68
N LEU A 28 2.28 9.38 -5.75
CA LEU A 28 3.20 9.75 -4.67
C LEU A 28 3.57 11.23 -4.76
N LYS A 29 3.33 11.97 -3.68
CA LYS A 29 3.84 13.34 -3.49
C LYS A 29 4.92 13.41 -2.41
N ASN A 30 5.73 14.46 -2.48
CA ASN A 30 6.65 14.83 -1.41
C ASN A 30 5.95 15.78 -0.41
N GLY A 31 6.53 15.95 0.77
CA GLY A 31 6.00 16.81 1.84
C GLY A 31 5.69 16.03 3.11
N SER A 32 5.23 16.75 4.14
CA SER A 32 4.81 16.16 5.41
C SER A 32 3.62 15.23 5.22
N GLY A 33 3.56 14.20 6.05
CA GLY A 33 2.42 13.31 6.14
C GLY A 33 1.21 13.99 6.77
N THR A 34 0.03 13.67 6.27
CA THR A 34 -1.26 14.09 6.87
C THR A 34 -2.10 12.89 7.31
N GLY A 35 -1.50 11.69 7.31
CA GLY A 35 -2.17 10.41 7.47
C GLY A 35 -2.53 9.79 6.12
N ALA A 36 -2.38 8.46 6.04
CA ALA A 36 -2.91 7.65 4.94
C ALA A 36 -4.16 6.90 5.39
N ARG A 37 -5.13 6.79 4.50
CA ARG A 37 -6.20 5.81 4.59
C ARG A 37 -5.75 4.55 3.85
N ALA A 38 -5.76 3.42 4.55
CA ALA A 38 -5.57 2.10 3.96
C ALA A 38 -6.93 1.45 3.70
N ILE A 39 -7.12 0.95 2.48
CA ILE A 39 -8.33 0.22 2.05
C ILE A 39 -7.87 -1.15 1.59
N ASP A 40 -8.57 -2.22 1.98
CA ASP A 40 -8.24 -3.53 1.42
C ASP A 40 -8.51 -3.53 -0.07
N LEU A 41 -7.57 -4.08 -0.85
CA LEU A 41 -7.75 -4.22 -2.28
C LEU A 41 -9.02 -5.02 -2.61
N THR A 42 -9.43 -5.99 -1.78
CA THR A 42 -10.67 -6.74 -1.97
C THR A 42 -11.92 -5.91 -1.78
N ASP A 43 -11.83 -4.84 -1.00
CA ASP A 43 -12.95 -3.95 -0.66
C ASP A 43 -12.98 -2.69 -1.53
N LEU A 44 -11.99 -2.52 -2.42
CA LEU A 44 -11.86 -1.33 -3.23
C LEU A 44 -12.73 -1.41 -4.50
N GLU A 45 -13.86 -0.72 -4.49
CA GLU A 45 -14.69 -0.58 -5.70
C GLU A 45 -14.13 0.45 -6.68
N ARG A 46 -13.75 1.64 -6.20
CA ARG A 46 -13.22 2.74 -7.03
C ARG A 46 -12.45 3.76 -6.20
N LEU A 47 -11.42 4.33 -6.81
CA LEU A 47 -10.75 5.53 -6.32
C LEU A 47 -11.30 6.78 -7.01
N PRO A 48 -11.88 7.75 -6.28
CA PRO A 48 -12.40 8.98 -6.87
C PRO A 48 -11.27 9.96 -7.23
N GLY A 49 -11.37 10.58 -8.40
CA GLY A 49 -10.47 11.66 -8.83
C GLY A 49 -9.03 11.20 -9.09
N VAL A 50 -8.06 12.06 -8.76
CA VAL A 50 -6.62 11.80 -8.92
C VAL A 50 -6.00 11.80 -7.52
N PRO A 51 -6.20 10.73 -6.73
CA PRO A 51 -5.77 10.71 -5.34
C PRO A 51 -4.25 10.72 -5.25
N MET A 52 -3.75 11.40 -4.23
CA MET A 52 -2.32 11.48 -3.91
C MET A 52 -2.08 11.06 -2.47
N VAL A 53 -0.92 10.48 -2.19
CA VAL A 53 -0.47 10.14 -0.83
C VAL A 53 0.98 10.58 -0.67
N SER A 54 1.35 11.09 0.52
CA SER A 54 2.73 11.50 0.75
C SER A 54 3.64 10.28 0.94
N ARG A 55 4.90 10.38 0.52
CA ARG A 55 5.91 9.34 0.82
C ARG A 55 6.09 9.12 2.34
N ALA A 56 5.89 10.18 3.14
CA ALA A 56 5.94 10.10 4.59
C ALA A 56 4.82 9.20 5.15
N ASP A 57 3.58 9.37 4.67
CA ASP A 57 2.45 8.54 5.12
C ASP A 57 2.60 7.07 4.70
N VAL A 58 3.16 6.82 3.51
CA VAL A 58 3.47 5.45 3.06
C VAL A 58 4.52 4.82 3.97
N ALA A 59 5.57 5.55 4.33
CA ALA A 59 6.61 5.05 5.23
C ALA A 59 6.05 4.74 6.63
N THR A 60 5.20 5.62 7.17
CA THR A 60 4.49 5.38 8.44
C THR A 60 3.64 4.11 8.36
N PHE A 61 2.82 3.96 7.33
CA PHE A 61 2.00 2.75 7.15
C PHE A 61 2.84 1.47 7.10
N LEU A 62 3.93 1.48 6.34
CA LEU A 62 4.81 0.30 6.21
C LEU A 62 5.44 -0.08 7.56
N LEU A 63 5.93 0.91 8.31
CA LEU A 63 6.50 0.69 9.63
C LEU A 63 5.47 0.13 10.62
N ASP A 64 4.29 0.76 10.67
CA ASP A 64 3.22 0.34 11.57
C ASP A 64 2.73 -1.08 11.24
N SER A 65 2.60 -1.41 9.95
CA SER A 65 2.20 -2.74 9.50
C SER A 65 3.23 -3.80 9.90
N ALA A 66 4.52 -3.51 9.71
CA ALA A 66 5.60 -4.41 10.06
C ALA A 66 5.72 -4.64 11.57
N VAL A 67 5.52 -3.60 12.39
CA VAL A 67 5.62 -3.70 13.86
C VAL A 67 4.38 -4.33 14.48
N ALA A 68 3.19 -3.96 14.02
CA ALA A 68 1.94 -4.45 14.59
C ALA A 68 1.47 -5.79 14.02
N GLY A 69 2.06 -6.26 12.91
CA GLY A 69 1.54 -7.42 12.16
C GLY A 69 0.15 -7.16 11.56
N SER A 70 -0.26 -5.89 11.49
CA SER A 70 -1.50 -5.52 10.79
C SER A 70 -1.24 -5.60 9.29
N TRP A 71 -2.18 -6.17 8.52
CA TRP A 71 -2.09 -6.39 7.06
C TRP A 71 -1.31 -7.61 6.55
N VAL A 72 -0.91 -8.54 7.43
CA VAL A 72 -0.32 -9.81 6.99
C VAL A 72 -1.26 -10.53 6.02
N GLY A 73 -0.71 -10.95 4.87
CA GLY A 73 -1.41 -11.63 3.79
C GLY A 73 -2.34 -10.73 2.97
N ARG A 74 -2.24 -9.40 3.10
CA ARG A 74 -3.20 -8.45 2.52
C ARG A 74 -2.52 -7.37 1.68
N THR A 75 -3.28 -6.82 0.74
CA THR A 75 -2.86 -5.69 -0.08
C THR A 75 -3.61 -4.44 0.35
N ALA A 76 -2.90 -3.45 0.86
CA ALA A 76 -3.44 -2.16 1.27
C ALA A 76 -3.30 -1.13 0.16
N VAL A 77 -4.41 -0.59 -0.32
CA VAL A 77 -4.42 0.57 -1.21
C VAL A 77 -4.33 1.84 -0.35
N LEU A 78 -3.26 2.61 -0.52
CA LEU A 78 -2.98 3.79 0.29
C LEU A 78 -3.36 5.06 -0.46
N THR A 79 -4.28 5.83 0.12
CA THR A 79 -4.69 7.15 -0.36
C THR A 79 -4.58 8.17 0.78
N SER A 80 -4.57 9.48 0.50
CA SER A 80 -4.60 10.49 1.55
C SER A 80 -5.75 10.25 2.54
N GLY A 81 -5.45 10.36 3.83
CA GLY A 81 -6.46 10.54 4.87
C GLY A 81 -7.25 11.82 4.57
N ARG A 82 -8.57 11.75 4.71
CA ARG A 82 -9.42 12.94 4.64
C ARG A 82 -9.45 13.60 6.01
#